data_AF-A0A4Y2N273-F1
#
_entry.id   AF-A0A4Y2N273-F1
#
_cell.length_a   1.000
_cell.length_b   1.000
_cell.length_c   1.000
_cell.angle_alpha   90.00
_cell.angle_beta   90.00
_cell.angle_gamma   90.00
#
_symmetry.space_group_name_H-M   'P 1'
#
loop_
_entity.id
_entity.type
_entity.pdbx_description
1 polymer ?
#
loop_
_entity_poly.entity_id
_entity_poly.type
_entity_poly.pdbx_seq_one_letter_code
_entity_poly.pdbx_strand_id
1 'polypeptide(L)'
;MAQRGQERRPEETEEQRNSRLAVMGQRSQQRRAEETEEQRNSRLAKMAQRGQERRAEETEEQRNSRLAKMAQRGQERRAEETEEQRNSRLSAMLQHARERRLNVIEGQNHHQIQTFYAARTVLYPIVEEHNCGEIDNLCLKCLGLYFRDEKNTIGIYTHCCHNGNIIEQASVYPVEMKGLMDGSVSLSVIISAFQKSYQCFNGCTDCTVYRERSVLLQNSWPNLSQDLSSTPS
;
A
#
# COMPACT_ATOMS: atom_id res chain seq x y z
N MET A 1 48.42 -5.37 39.03
CA MET A 1 48.30 -6.21 37.82
C MET A 1 48.23 -5.41 36.52
N ALA A 2 47.52 -4.27 36.46
CA ALA A 2 47.45 -3.43 35.25
C ALA A 2 48.80 -2.83 34.83
N GLN A 3 49.60 -2.33 35.78
CA GLN A 3 50.94 -1.76 35.54
C GLN A 3 51.93 -2.79 34.95
N ARG A 4 51.99 -4.00 35.54
CA ARG A 4 52.82 -5.13 35.03
C ARG A 4 52.42 -5.60 33.62
N GLY A 5 51.22 -5.28 33.16
CA GLY A 5 50.78 -5.53 31.79
C GLY A 5 51.14 -4.39 30.83
N GLN A 6 51.27 -3.16 31.32
CA GLN A 6 51.74 -2.02 30.53
C GLN A 6 53.25 -2.01 30.34
N GLU A 7 54.01 -2.55 31.30
CA GLU A 7 55.47 -2.67 31.21
C GLU A 7 55.92 -3.81 30.29
N ARG A 8 55.19 -4.94 30.28
CA ARG A 8 55.58 -6.11 29.46
C ARG A 8 55.16 -6.02 27.99
N ARG A 9 54.09 -5.29 27.68
CA ARG A 9 53.56 -5.18 26.29
C ARG A 9 54.51 -4.49 25.30
N PRO A 10 55.26 -3.43 25.67
CA PRO A 10 56.27 -2.81 24.81
C PRO A 10 57.47 -3.71 24.53
N GLU A 11 57.77 -4.64 25.44
CA GLU A 11 58.91 -5.56 25.35
C GLU A 11 58.57 -6.87 24.61
N GLU A 12 57.29 -7.08 24.25
CA GLU A 12 56.85 -8.27 23.50
C GLU A 12 57.50 -8.30 22.10
N THR A 13 58.01 -9.46 21.70
CA THR A 13 58.37 -9.68 20.29
C THR A 13 57.11 -9.71 19.41
N GLU A 14 57.26 -9.46 18.11
CA GLU A 14 56.13 -9.50 17.16
C GLU A 14 55.41 -10.87 17.19
N GLU A 15 56.15 -11.96 17.34
CA GLU A 15 55.60 -13.32 17.48
C GLU A 15 54.80 -13.49 18.77
N GLN A 16 55.32 -13.02 19.91
CA GLN A 16 54.62 -13.07 21.19
C GLN A 16 53.34 -12.23 21.16
N ARG A 17 53.41 -11.04 20.56
CA ARG A 17 52.26 -10.16 20.36
C ARG A 17 51.20 -10.80 19.47
N ASN A 18 51.60 -11.38 18.34
CA ASN A 18 50.70 -12.05 17.40
C ASN A 18 50.04 -13.28 18.03
N SER A 19 50.81 -14.10 18.75
CA SER A 19 50.28 -15.24 19.49
C SER A 19 49.25 -14.80 20.55
N ARG A 20 49.55 -13.76 21.34
CA ARG A 20 48.62 -13.21 22.33
C ARG A 20 47.34 -12.67 21.68
N LEU A 21 47.45 -11.93 20.57
CA LEU A 21 46.29 -11.41 19.84
C LEU A 21 45.44 -12.55 19.25
N ALA A 22 46.07 -13.60 18.72
CA ALA A 22 45.39 -14.78 18.19
C ALA A 22 44.57 -15.49 19.27
N VAL A 23 45.16 -15.74 20.45
CA VAL A 23 44.46 -16.36 21.60
C VAL A 23 43.27 -15.50 22.05
N MET A 24 43.43 -14.18 22.14
CA MET A 24 42.33 -13.28 22.48
C MET A 24 41.23 -13.25 21.41
N GLY A 25 41.61 -13.33 20.13
CA GLY A 25 40.70 -13.45 19.00
C GLY A 25 39.87 -14.73 19.08
N GLN A 26 40.51 -15.88 19.27
CA GLN A 26 39.87 -17.19 19.41
C GLN A 26 38.88 -17.22 20.57
N ARG A 27 39.29 -16.77 21.77
CA ARG A 27 38.38 -16.68 22.92
C ARG A 27 37.18 -15.77 22.66
N SER A 28 37.38 -14.69 21.91
CA SER A 28 36.28 -13.77 21.55
C SER A 28 35.33 -14.37 20.53
N GLN A 29 35.83 -15.20 19.60
CA GLN A 29 34.99 -15.96 18.67
C GLN A 29 34.17 -17.02 19.40
N GLN A 30 34.78 -17.79 20.31
CA GLN A 30 34.07 -18.78 21.13
C GLN A 30 32.93 -18.13 21.93
N ARG A 31 33.20 -17.03 22.64
CA ARG A 31 32.15 -16.29 23.35
C ARG A 31 31.01 -15.83 22.43
N ARG A 32 31.32 -15.38 21.21
CA ARG A 32 30.29 -14.96 20.24
C ARG A 32 29.50 -16.14 19.66
N ALA A 33 30.09 -17.32 19.56
CA ALA A 33 29.41 -18.53 19.09
C ALA A 33 28.42 -19.07 20.13
N GLU A 34 28.73 -18.86 21.41
CA GLU A 34 27.89 -19.26 22.55
C GLU A 34 26.87 -18.18 22.98
N GLU A 35 26.86 -17.02 22.33
CA GLU A 35 25.92 -15.94 22.64
C GLU A 35 24.48 -16.35 22.34
N THR A 36 23.57 -16.10 23.28
CA THR A 36 22.13 -16.14 23.01
C THR A 36 21.72 -14.97 22.11
N GLU A 37 20.58 -15.10 21.43
CA GLU A 37 20.08 -14.04 20.53
C GLU A 37 19.82 -12.72 21.28
N GLU A 38 19.35 -12.77 22.53
CA GLU A 38 19.19 -11.58 23.38
C GLU A 38 20.52 -10.90 23.70
N GLN A 39 21.54 -11.68 24.10
CA GLN A 39 22.89 -11.16 24.37
C GLN A 39 23.51 -10.57 23.11
N ARG A 40 23.34 -11.24 21.96
CA ARG A 40 23.79 -10.77 20.65
C ARG A 40 23.12 -9.44 20.29
N ASN A 41 21.80 -9.35 20.41
CA ASN A 41 21.05 -8.13 20.12
C ASN A 41 21.41 -6.98 21.07
N SER A 42 21.56 -7.26 22.37
CA SER A 42 22.03 -6.27 23.35
C SER A 42 23.44 -5.76 23.01
N ARG A 43 24.36 -6.66 22.62
CA ARG A 43 25.72 -6.30 22.19
C ARG A 43 25.70 -5.46 20.91
N LEU A 44 24.92 -5.86 19.91
CA LEU A 44 24.78 -5.11 18.65
C LEU A 44 24.18 -3.72 18.89
N ALA A 45 23.15 -3.61 19.73
CA ALA A 45 22.55 -2.33 20.11
C ALA A 45 23.55 -1.40 20.78
N LYS A 46 24.32 -1.90 21.77
CA LYS A 46 25.38 -1.10 22.43
C LYS A 46 26.48 -0.66 21.45
N MET A 47 26.87 -1.50 20.49
CA MET A 47 27.84 -1.13 19.46
C MET A 47 27.28 -0.10 18.47
N ALA A 48 26.00 -0.21 18.10
CA ALA A 48 25.33 0.74 17.24
C ALA A 48 25.23 2.11 17.92
N GLN A 49 24.87 2.15 19.21
CA GLN A 49 24.82 3.37 20.02
C GLN A 49 26.19 4.05 20.09
N ARG A 50 27.24 3.32 20.48
CA ARG A 50 28.62 3.87 20.50
C ARG A 50 29.06 4.37 19.12
N GLY A 51 28.63 3.70 18.05
CA GLY A 51 28.90 4.13 16.68
C GLY A 51 28.12 5.39 16.28
N GLN A 52 26.96 5.65 16.86
CA GLN A 52 26.22 6.90 16.68
C GLN A 52 26.87 8.03 17.47
N GLU A 53 27.20 7.82 18.74
CA GLU A 53 27.91 8.78 19.61
C GLU A 53 29.21 9.24 18.95
N ARG A 54 30.06 8.30 18.51
CA ARG A 54 31.30 8.62 17.79
C ARG A 54 31.08 9.42 16.49
N ARG A 55 29.96 9.19 15.78
CA ARG A 55 29.63 9.93 14.56
C ARG A 55 29.09 11.32 14.84
N ALA A 56 28.43 11.52 15.99
CA ALA A 56 27.96 12.83 16.44
C ALA A 56 29.12 13.74 16.85
N GLU A 57 30.21 13.16 17.37
CA GLU A 57 31.43 13.85 17.79
C GLU A 57 32.45 14.04 16.65
N GLU A 58 32.18 13.57 15.43
CA GLU A 58 33.10 13.72 14.30
C GLU A 58 33.26 15.19 13.90
N THR A 59 34.51 15.61 13.73
CA THR A 59 34.82 16.86 13.01
C THR A 59 34.47 16.70 11.53
N GLU A 60 34.25 17.82 10.84
CA GLU A 60 33.93 17.80 9.40
C GLU A 60 35.05 17.15 8.56
N GLU A 61 36.31 17.34 8.93
CA GLU A 61 37.46 16.68 8.29
C GLU A 61 37.44 15.16 8.47
N GLN A 62 37.17 14.68 9.70
CA GLN A 62 37.04 13.25 9.99
C GLN A 62 35.85 12.63 9.24
N ARG A 63 34.72 13.36 9.18
CA ARG A 63 33.52 12.95 8.45
C ARG A 63 33.81 12.83 6.95
N ASN A 64 34.46 13.81 6.35
CA ASN A 64 34.83 13.81 4.94
C ASN A 64 35.85 12.72 4.62
N SER A 65 36.85 12.51 5.48
CA SER A 65 37.81 11.40 5.35
C SER A 65 37.11 10.03 5.40
N ARG A 66 36.15 9.85 6.33
CA ARG A 66 35.37 8.62 6.44
C ARG A 66 34.49 8.39 5.21
N LEU A 67 33.79 9.41 4.73
CA LEU A 67 32.96 9.33 3.52
C LEU A 67 33.80 8.99 2.28
N ALA A 68 34.96 9.63 2.12
CA ALA A 68 35.90 9.34 1.02
C ALA A 68 36.35 7.88 1.04
N LYS A 69 36.78 7.36 2.21
CA LYS A 69 37.16 5.94 2.37
C LYS A 69 36.01 4.97 2.07
N MET A 70 34.78 5.31 2.47
CA MET A 70 33.61 4.47 2.15
C MET A 70 33.26 4.50 0.67
N ALA A 71 33.37 5.66 0.01
CA ALA A 71 33.16 5.80 -1.42
C ALA A 71 34.19 5.00 -2.22
N GLN A 72 35.48 5.10 -1.85
CA GLN A 72 36.57 4.34 -2.47
C GLN A 72 36.33 2.83 -2.35
N ARG A 73 36.08 2.32 -1.14
CA ARG A 73 35.74 0.88 -0.94
C ARG A 73 34.49 0.46 -1.72
N GLY A 74 33.54 1.36 -1.89
CA GLY A 74 32.36 1.13 -2.71
C GLY A 74 32.67 1.06 -4.21
N GLN A 75 33.69 1.77 -4.68
CA GLN A 75 34.17 1.67 -6.06
C GLN A 75 34.98 0.39 -6.28
N GLU A 76 35.89 0.07 -5.36
CA GLU A 76 36.69 -1.18 -5.40
C GLU A 76 35.79 -2.41 -5.46
N ARG A 77 34.79 -2.52 -4.57
CA ARG A 77 33.83 -3.63 -4.61
C ARG A 77 33.05 -3.70 -5.93
N ARG A 78 32.71 -2.55 -6.53
CA ARG A 78 31.99 -2.51 -7.82
C ARG A 78 32.89 -2.88 -9.00
N ALA A 79 34.19 -2.64 -8.90
CA ALA A 79 35.15 -3.05 -9.92
C ALA A 79 35.40 -4.56 -9.88
N GLU A 80 35.28 -5.18 -8.70
CA GLU A 80 35.41 -6.62 -8.46
C GLU A 80 34.09 -7.40 -8.64
N GLU A 81 32.96 -6.73 -8.93
CA GLU A 81 31.65 -7.38 -9.12
C GLU A 81 31.65 -8.30 -10.35
N THR A 82 31.07 -9.49 -10.20
CA THR A 82 30.71 -10.32 -11.36
C THR A 82 29.51 -9.73 -12.10
N GLU A 83 29.31 -10.12 -13.36
CA GLU A 83 28.17 -9.62 -14.16
C GLU A 83 26.81 -9.98 -13.53
N GLU A 84 26.70 -11.16 -12.90
CA GLU A 84 25.50 -11.58 -12.16
C GLU A 84 25.24 -10.69 -10.93
N GLN A 85 26.29 -10.40 -10.14
CA GLN A 85 26.18 -9.52 -8.99
C GLN A 85 25.79 -8.10 -9.41
N ARG A 86 26.38 -7.61 -10.50
CA ARG A 86 26.05 -6.31 -11.10
C ARG A 86 24.58 -6.25 -11.53
N ASN A 87 24.09 -7.27 -12.25
CA ASN A 87 22.70 -7.32 -12.71
C ASN A 87 21.70 -7.45 -11.56
N SER A 88 22.03 -8.25 -10.54
CA SER A 88 21.23 -8.34 -9.30
C SER A 88 21.13 -6.98 -8.59
N ARG A 89 22.26 -6.29 -8.42
CA ARG A 89 22.29 -4.94 -7.81
C ARG A 89 21.49 -3.92 -8.61
N LEU A 90 21.59 -3.93 -9.94
CA LEU A 90 20.83 -3.02 -10.81
C LEU A 90 19.33 -3.32 -10.76
N SER A 91 18.94 -4.60 -10.77
CA SER A 91 17.55 -5.03 -10.63
C SER A 91 16.95 -4.56 -9.30
N ALA A 92 17.65 -4.77 -8.18
CA ALA A 92 17.23 -4.31 -6.87
C ALA A 92 17.07 -2.77 -6.81
N MET A 93 17.98 -2.03 -7.44
CA MET A 93 17.88 -0.55 -7.52
C MET A 93 16.63 -0.11 -8.27
N LEU A 94 16.29 -0.78 -9.38
CA LEU A 94 15.08 -0.49 -10.16
C LEU A 94 13.81 -0.83 -9.37
N GLN A 95 13.78 -1.94 -8.63
CA GLN A 95 12.65 -2.28 -7.77
C GLN A 95 12.44 -1.24 -6.68
N HIS A 96 13.49 -0.88 -5.94
CA HIS A 96 13.40 0.17 -4.93
C HIS A 96 12.97 1.53 -5.51
N ALA A 97 13.40 1.86 -6.74
CA ALA A 97 12.94 3.07 -7.41
C ALA A 97 11.44 3.01 -7.75
N ARG A 98 10.93 1.84 -8.16
CA ARG A 98 9.49 1.61 -8.40
C ARG A 98 8.68 1.72 -7.11
N GLU A 99 9.10 1.02 -6.05
CA GLU A 99 8.45 1.05 -4.73
C GLU A 99 8.36 2.48 -4.18
N ARG A 100 9.44 3.26 -4.26
CA ARG A 100 9.39 4.67 -3.82
C ARG A 100 8.37 5.50 -4.61
N ARG A 101 8.22 5.26 -5.92
CA ARG A 101 7.22 5.98 -6.72
C ARG A 101 5.80 5.59 -6.30
N LEU A 102 5.56 4.30 -6.07
CA LEU A 102 4.27 3.81 -5.60
C LEU A 102 3.91 4.40 -4.23
N ASN A 103 4.83 4.38 -3.26
CA ASN A 103 4.59 4.95 -1.93
C ASN A 103 4.24 6.45 -1.97
N VAL A 104 4.84 7.21 -2.89
CA VAL A 104 4.50 8.63 -3.08
C VAL A 104 3.09 8.79 -3.64
N ILE A 105 2.73 7.98 -4.64
CA ILE A 105 1.38 7.98 -5.24
C ILE A 105 0.33 7.57 -4.20
N GLU A 106 0.59 6.52 -3.42
CA GLU A 106 -0.28 6.07 -2.34
C GLU A 106 -0.46 7.15 -1.27
N GLY A 107 0.62 7.80 -0.84
CA GLY A 107 0.55 8.92 0.09
C GLY A 107 -0.26 10.10 -0.44
N GLN A 108 -0.10 10.44 -1.72
CA GLN A 108 -0.87 11.50 -2.39
C GLN A 108 -2.35 11.14 -2.49
N ASN A 109 -2.68 9.90 -2.86
CA ASN A 109 -4.05 9.41 -2.93
C ASN A 109 -4.70 9.42 -1.55
N HIS A 110 -3.98 8.99 -0.50
CA HIS A 110 -4.48 9.02 0.87
C HIS A 110 -4.83 10.45 1.31
N HIS A 111 -3.97 11.42 1.03
CA HIS A 111 -4.21 12.82 1.35
C HIS A 111 -5.39 13.42 0.55
N GLN A 112 -5.50 13.10 -0.74
CA GLN A 112 -6.62 13.56 -1.58
C GLN A 112 -7.96 13.01 -1.09
N ILE A 113 -8.00 11.71 -0.75
CA ILE A 113 -9.20 11.06 -0.19
C ILE A 113 -9.58 11.70 1.15
N GLN A 114 -8.62 11.90 2.06
CA GLN A 114 -8.88 12.59 3.33
C GLN A 114 -9.44 14.00 3.11
N THR A 115 -8.87 14.76 2.16
CA THR A 115 -9.32 16.11 1.83
C THR A 115 -10.74 16.11 1.27
N PHE A 116 -11.08 15.15 0.41
CA PHE A 116 -12.43 14.98 -0.13
C PHE A 116 -13.46 14.71 0.98
N TYR A 117 -13.18 13.78 1.88
CA TYR A 117 -14.09 13.46 2.98
C TYR A 117 -14.23 14.63 3.96
N ALA A 118 -13.16 15.34 4.28
CA ALA A 118 -13.22 16.54 5.10
C ALA A 118 -14.08 17.63 4.45
N ALA A 119 -13.89 17.90 3.15
CA ALA A 119 -14.71 18.87 2.42
C ALA A 119 -16.19 18.46 2.36
N ARG A 120 -16.50 17.17 2.16
CA ARG A 120 -17.88 16.65 2.19
C ARG A 120 -18.57 16.91 3.52
N THR A 121 -17.89 16.72 4.65
CA THR A 121 -18.47 17.01 5.97
C THR A 121 -18.78 18.50 6.20
N VAL A 122 -18.06 19.40 5.53
CA VAL A 122 -18.29 20.85 5.62
C VAL A 122 -19.40 21.29 4.66
N LEU A 123 -19.46 20.72 3.45
CA LEU A 123 -20.44 21.10 2.43
C LEU A 123 -21.84 20.51 2.68
N TYR A 124 -21.92 19.30 3.24
CA TYR A 124 -23.16 18.60 3.57
C TYR A 124 -23.13 18.20 5.05
N PRO A 125 -23.50 19.11 5.97
CA PRO A 125 -23.67 18.74 7.38
C PRO A 125 -24.68 17.59 7.48
N ILE A 126 -24.50 16.71 8.48
CA ILE A 126 -25.31 15.50 8.71
C ILE A 126 -26.79 15.87 8.58
N VAL A 127 -27.39 15.47 7.44
CA VAL A 127 -28.83 15.58 7.22
C VAL A 127 -29.48 14.54 8.13
N GLU A 128 -30.48 14.94 8.91
CA GLU A 128 -31.24 14.01 9.74
C GLU A 128 -31.81 12.89 8.84
N GLU A 129 -31.47 11.63 9.16
CA GLU A 129 -31.97 10.46 8.46
C GLU A 129 -33.52 10.43 8.54
N HIS A 130 -34.19 10.77 7.44
CA HIS A 130 -35.65 10.73 7.27
C HIS A 130 -36.08 9.32 6.83
N ASN A 131 -36.34 8.42 7.77
CA ASN A 131 -36.72 7.05 7.43
C ASN A 131 -38.00 6.99 6.57
N CYS A 132 -37.86 6.75 5.26
CA CYS A 132 -38.95 6.64 4.28
C CYS A 132 -39.73 5.29 4.35
N GLY A 133 -39.39 4.41 5.31
CA GLY A 133 -40.01 3.08 5.46
C GLY A 133 -39.53 2.04 4.45
N GLU A 134 -40.23 0.90 4.39
CA GLU A 134 -39.95 -0.19 3.44
C GLU A 134 -40.46 0.14 2.02
N ILE A 135 -39.77 -0.34 0.99
CA ILE A 135 -40.12 -0.12 -0.43
C ILE A 135 -41.10 -1.20 -0.93
N ASP A 136 -42.32 -1.17 -0.42
CA ASP A 136 -43.31 -2.23 -0.61
C ASP A 136 -44.50 -1.83 -1.51
N ASN A 137 -44.58 -0.56 -1.93
CA ASN A 137 -45.75 -0.07 -2.65
C ASN A 137 -45.62 -0.28 -4.17
N LEU A 138 -46.37 -1.26 -4.68
CA LEU A 138 -46.37 -1.61 -6.11
C LEU A 138 -47.21 -0.63 -6.94
N CYS A 139 -46.65 -0.13 -8.05
CA CYS A 139 -47.41 0.54 -9.10
C CYS A 139 -48.09 -0.52 -10.00
N LEU A 140 -49.42 -0.51 -10.06
CA LEU A 140 -50.18 -1.47 -10.87
C LEU A 140 -50.00 -1.29 -12.39
N LYS A 141 -49.38 -0.19 -12.85
CA LYS A 141 -49.22 0.11 -14.28
C LYS A 141 -47.90 -0.42 -14.85
N CYS A 142 -46.79 -0.25 -14.14
CA CYS A 142 -45.46 -0.68 -14.59
C CYS A 142 -44.79 -1.66 -13.61
N LEU A 143 -45.50 -2.09 -12.56
CA LEU A 143 -45.06 -3.06 -11.57
C LEU A 143 -43.78 -2.65 -10.79
N GLY A 144 -43.42 -1.37 -10.83
CA GLY A 144 -42.34 -0.81 -10.03
C GLY A 144 -42.70 -0.72 -8.54
N LEU A 145 -41.71 -0.89 -7.67
CA LEU A 145 -41.84 -0.70 -6.23
C LEU A 145 -41.46 0.74 -5.86
N TYR A 146 -42.24 1.34 -4.96
CA TYR A 146 -42.12 2.74 -4.54
C TYR A 146 -42.19 2.85 -3.01
N PHE A 147 -41.59 3.91 -2.47
CA PHE A 147 -41.75 4.24 -1.04
C PHE A 147 -43.13 4.84 -0.79
N ARG A 148 -43.60 4.70 0.45
CA ARG A 148 -44.97 5.12 0.83
C ARG A 148 -45.19 6.62 0.67
N ASP A 149 -44.16 7.41 0.91
CA ASP A 149 -44.19 8.87 0.93
C ASP A 149 -43.96 9.52 -0.45
N GLU A 150 -43.76 8.71 -1.51
CA GLU A 150 -43.59 9.20 -2.89
C GLU A 150 -44.92 9.53 -3.59
N LYS A 151 -46.05 9.26 -2.93
CA LYS A 151 -47.37 9.65 -3.43
C LYS A 151 -47.66 11.10 -3.09
N ASN A 152 -48.22 11.84 -4.04
CA ASN A 152 -48.81 13.14 -3.76
C ASN A 152 -50.06 13.01 -2.85
N THR A 153 -50.62 14.14 -2.41
CA THR A 153 -51.86 14.20 -1.61
C THR A 153 -53.07 13.54 -2.27
N ILE A 154 -52.99 13.22 -3.56
CA ILE A 154 -54.03 12.59 -4.37
C ILE A 154 -53.78 11.06 -4.49
N GLY A 155 -52.70 10.54 -3.91
CA GLY A 155 -52.37 9.12 -3.88
C GLY A 155 -51.67 8.60 -5.14
N ILE A 156 -51.15 9.50 -5.98
CA ILE A 156 -50.47 9.19 -7.24
C ILE A 156 -48.98 9.47 -7.10
N TYR A 157 -48.14 8.55 -7.58
CA TYR A 157 -46.69 8.75 -7.65
C TYR A 157 -46.34 9.86 -8.64
N THR A 158 -45.60 10.87 -8.19
CA THR A 158 -45.24 12.05 -9.00
C THR A 158 -44.21 11.71 -10.08
N HIS A 159 -43.31 10.75 -9.82
CA HIS A 159 -42.29 10.25 -10.74
C HIS A 159 -42.53 8.77 -11.08
N CYS A 160 -43.68 8.49 -11.68
CA CYS A 160 -44.01 7.17 -12.18
C CYS A 160 -44.17 7.20 -13.70
N CYS A 161 -44.28 6.02 -14.30
CA CYS A 161 -44.53 5.76 -15.72
C CYS A 161 -45.74 6.54 -16.31
N HIS A 162 -46.49 7.26 -15.46
CA HIS A 162 -47.52 8.20 -15.85
C HIS A 162 -47.27 9.63 -15.31
N ASN A 163 -46.06 10.16 -15.55
CA ASN A 163 -45.83 11.45 -16.23
C ASN A 163 -44.33 11.75 -16.51
N GLY A 164 -43.55 10.70 -16.77
CA GLY A 164 -42.35 10.75 -17.62
C GLY A 164 -42.51 9.69 -18.71
N ASN A 165 -43.03 10.09 -19.87
CA ASN A 165 -43.38 9.17 -20.96
C ASN A 165 -42.13 8.41 -21.45
N ILE A 166 -42.03 7.11 -21.14
CA ILE A 166 -41.24 6.18 -21.94
C ILE A 166 -42.24 5.27 -22.65
N ILE A 167 -42.50 5.58 -23.91
CA ILE A 167 -43.08 4.61 -24.82
C ILE A 167 -41.93 3.67 -25.17
N GLU A 168 -41.94 2.45 -24.64
CA GLU A 168 -41.00 1.42 -25.05
C GLU A 168 -41.37 1.01 -26.49
N GLN A 169 -40.85 1.75 -27.48
CA GLN A 169 -40.80 1.25 -28.85
C GLN A 169 -39.71 0.20 -28.88
N ALA A 170 -40.12 -1.04 -28.68
CA ALA A 170 -39.29 -2.18 -29.01
C ALA A 170 -38.79 -2.03 -30.45
N SER A 171 -37.48 -2.12 -30.62
CA SER A 171 -36.74 -2.44 -31.84
C SER A 171 -36.61 -1.35 -32.93
N VAL A 172 -35.46 -0.67 -32.97
CA VAL A 172 -34.40 -0.93 -33.97
C VAL A 172 -33.04 -0.64 -33.32
N TYR A 173 -32.59 -1.49 -32.41
CA TYR A 173 -31.18 -1.52 -32.05
C TYR A 173 -30.46 -2.44 -33.04
N PRO A 174 -29.29 -2.05 -33.58
CA PRO A 174 -28.49 -2.93 -34.43
C PRO A 174 -28.18 -4.23 -33.66
N VAL A 175 -28.25 -5.36 -34.34
CA VAL A 175 -28.18 -6.73 -33.77
C VAL A 175 -26.98 -6.92 -32.83
N GLU A 176 -25.89 -6.22 -33.12
CA GLU A 176 -24.66 -6.19 -32.34
C GLU A 176 -24.83 -5.63 -30.91
N MET A 177 -25.72 -4.64 -30.73
CA MET A 177 -26.04 -4.09 -29.40
C MET A 177 -26.98 -4.98 -28.60
N LYS A 178 -27.81 -5.78 -29.29
CA LYS A 178 -28.67 -6.75 -28.62
C LYS A 178 -27.84 -7.81 -27.90
N GLY A 179 -26.79 -8.30 -28.56
CA GLY A 179 -25.87 -9.30 -28.01
C GLY A 179 -25.09 -8.84 -26.77
N LEU A 180 -24.83 -7.53 -26.68
CA LEU A 180 -24.17 -6.91 -25.53
C LEU A 180 -25.09 -6.74 -24.32
N MET A 181 -26.40 -6.57 -24.54
CA MET A 181 -27.42 -6.37 -23.51
C MET A 181 -28.01 -7.69 -22.99
N ASP A 182 -28.12 -8.71 -23.84
CA ASP A 182 -28.67 -10.03 -23.48
C ASP A 182 -27.61 -11.02 -22.96
N GLY A 183 -26.33 -10.62 -22.93
CA GLY A 183 -25.24 -11.41 -22.39
C GLY A 183 -24.69 -12.48 -23.32
N SER A 184 -25.06 -12.47 -24.60
CA SER A 184 -24.72 -13.53 -25.55
C SER A 184 -23.31 -13.45 -26.17
N VAL A 185 -22.56 -12.37 -25.92
CA VAL A 185 -21.15 -12.20 -26.37
C VAL A 185 -20.19 -12.00 -25.20
N SER A 186 -18.93 -12.44 -25.35
CA SER A 186 -17.89 -12.36 -24.30
C SER A 186 -17.56 -10.93 -23.83
N LEU A 187 -17.78 -9.92 -24.68
CA LEU A 187 -17.65 -8.50 -24.33
C LEU A 187 -18.79 -7.97 -23.43
N SER A 188 -19.89 -8.73 -23.28
CA SER A 188 -21.02 -8.36 -22.41
C SER A 188 -20.64 -8.27 -20.95
N VAL A 189 -19.59 -8.99 -20.49
CA VAL A 189 -19.10 -8.91 -19.11
C VAL A 189 -18.55 -7.54 -18.78
N ILE A 190 -17.85 -6.92 -19.74
CA ILE A 190 -17.24 -5.58 -19.59
C ILE A 190 -18.33 -4.52 -19.62
N ILE A 191 -19.30 -4.62 -20.54
CA ILE A 191 -20.43 -3.68 -20.59
C ILE A 191 -21.34 -3.85 -19.38
N SER A 192 -21.64 -5.07 -18.94
CA SER A 192 -22.41 -5.33 -17.72
C SER A 192 -21.72 -4.77 -16.48
N ALA A 193 -20.40 -4.89 -16.39
CA ALA A 193 -19.62 -4.28 -15.32
C ALA A 193 -19.66 -2.75 -15.40
N PHE A 194 -19.58 -2.19 -16.61
CA PHE A 194 -19.67 -0.74 -16.83
C PHE A 194 -21.08 -0.21 -16.54
N GLN A 195 -22.15 -0.89 -16.96
CA GLN A 195 -23.55 -0.55 -16.71
C GLN A 195 -23.91 -0.71 -15.24
N LYS A 196 -23.42 -1.76 -14.56
CA LYS A 196 -23.54 -1.90 -13.11
C LYS A 196 -22.78 -0.79 -12.38
N SER A 197 -21.61 -0.38 -12.87
CA SER A 197 -20.86 0.75 -12.32
C SER A 197 -21.57 2.08 -12.56
N TYR A 198 -22.19 2.29 -13.73
CA TYR A 198 -22.91 3.51 -14.09
C TYR A 198 -24.30 3.59 -13.42
N GLN A 199 -24.99 2.46 -13.23
CA GLN A 199 -26.21 2.37 -12.42
C GLN A 199 -25.90 2.48 -10.92
N CYS A 200 -24.75 1.99 -10.45
CA CYS A 200 -24.23 2.34 -9.13
C CYS A 200 -23.92 3.83 -9.03
N PHE A 201 -23.35 4.44 -10.06
CA PHE A 201 -23.00 5.86 -10.05
C PHE A 201 -24.23 6.78 -10.09
N ASN A 202 -25.20 6.50 -10.97
CA ASN A 202 -26.45 7.26 -11.07
C ASN A 202 -27.44 6.92 -9.94
N GLY A 203 -27.46 5.68 -9.47
CA GLY A 203 -28.19 5.29 -8.26
C GLY A 203 -27.58 5.87 -6.99
N CYS A 204 -26.26 6.11 -6.97
CA CYS A 204 -25.63 6.87 -5.90
C CYS A 204 -25.94 8.36 -6.01
N THR A 205 -26.01 8.99 -7.18
CA THR A 205 -26.35 10.43 -7.24
C THR A 205 -27.79 10.72 -6.82
N ASP A 206 -28.73 9.79 -7.00
CA ASP A 206 -30.13 9.97 -6.58
C ASP A 206 -30.51 9.28 -5.24
N CYS A 207 -29.72 8.31 -4.74
CA CYS A 207 -30.01 7.60 -3.46
C CYS A 207 -28.90 7.69 -2.38
N THR A 208 -27.86 8.52 -2.51
CA THR A 208 -26.77 8.67 -1.50
C THR A 208 -27.16 9.36 -0.18
N VAL A 209 -28.41 9.21 0.26
CA VAL A 209 -28.80 9.59 1.63
C VAL A 209 -29.13 8.39 2.53
N TYR A 210 -29.38 7.17 2.01
CA TYR A 210 -30.02 6.13 2.86
C TYR A 210 -29.27 4.85 3.26
N ARG A 211 -28.01 4.61 2.86
CA ARG A 211 -27.42 3.29 3.21
C ARG A 211 -25.91 3.17 3.31
N GLU A 212 -25.20 4.17 3.81
CA GLU A 212 -23.74 4.06 4.03
C GLU A 212 -23.32 3.89 5.51
N ARG A 213 -24.22 3.50 6.41
CA ARG A 213 -23.83 3.19 7.80
C ARG A 213 -23.51 1.72 8.08
N SER A 214 -23.79 0.80 7.14
CA SER A 214 -23.60 -0.65 7.36
C SER A 214 -22.36 -1.25 6.67
N VAL A 215 -21.71 -0.52 5.74
CA VAL A 215 -20.60 -1.07 4.94
C VAL A 215 -19.22 -0.66 5.46
N LEU A 216 -19.14 0.26 6.43
CA LEU A 216 -17.87 0.76 6.96
C LEU A 216 -17.17 -0.15 8.00
N LEU A 217 -17.73 -1.33 8.32
CA LEU A 217 -17.13 -2.23 9.31
C LEU A 217 -16.60 -3.56 8.76
N GLN A 218 -16.75 -3.88 7.47
CA GLN A 218 -16.30 -5.19 6.96
C GLN A 218 -15.53 -5.22 5.64
N ASN A 219 -15.42 -4.14 4.88
CA ASN A 219 -14.77 -4.22 3.57
C ASN A 219 -13.41 -3.53 3.57
N SER A 220 -12.41 -4.26 4.08
CA SER A 220 -11.09 -4.29 3.44
C SER A 220 -11.30 -4.50 1.94
N TRP A 221 -10.97 -3.48 1.15
CA TRP A 221 -10.99 -3.58 -0.30
C TRP A 221 -10.12 -4.77 -0.73
N PRO A 222 -10.60 -5.70 -1.59
CA PRO A 222 -9.71 -6.73 -2.11
C PRO A 222 -8.64 -6.05 -2.97
N ASN A 223 -7.38 -6.30 -2.62
CA ASN A 223 -6.21 -6.03 -3.45
C ASN A 223 -6.50 -6.45 -4.90
N LEU A 224 -6.62 -5.50 -5.83
CA LEU A 224 -6.49 -5.77 -7.26
C LEU A 224 -4.98 -5.74 -7.58
N SER A 225 -4.31 -6.83 -7.24
CA SER A 225 -2.92 -7.07 -7.60
C SER A 225 -2.66 -8.57 -7.60
N GLN A 226 -2.20 -9.07 -8.75
CA GLN A 226 -1.75 -10.43 -9.08
C GLN A 226 -2.84 -11.35 -9.65
N ASP A 227 -2.82 -11.50 -10.98
CA ASP A 227 -2.50 -12.79 -11.61
C ASP A 227 -2.52 -12.68 -13.14
N LEU A 228 -1.35 -12.40 -13.72
CA LEU A 228 -1.04 -12.74 -15.12
C LEU A 228 0.41 -13.23 -15.17
N SER A 229 0.64 -14.45 -14.70
CA SER A 229 1.79 -15.26 -15.07
C SER A 229 1.31 -16.60 -15.62
N SER A 230 1.10 -16.64 -16.94
CA SER A 230 0.97 -17.89 -17.68
C SER A 230 2.26 -18.11 -18.46
N THR A 231 3.12 -18.98 -17.95
CA THR A 231 4.16 -19.66 -18.74
C THR A 231 3.51 -20.78 -19.55
N PRO A 232 3.84 -20.97 -20.83
CA PRO A 232 3.66 -22.27 -21.47
C PRO A 232 4.97 -23.06 -21.42
N SER A 233 4.83 -24.35 -21.12
CA SER A 233 5.81 -25.41 -21.41
C SER A 233 5.90 -25.70 -22.91
#